data_AF-A0A844BF74-F1
#
_entry.id   AF-A0A844BF74-F1
#
_cell.length_a   1.000
_cell.length_b   1.000
_cell.length_c   1.000
_cell.angle_alpha   90.00
_cell.angle_beta   90.00
_cell.angle_gamma   90.00
#
_symmetry.space_group_name_H-M   'P 1'
#
loop_
_entity.id
_entity.type
_entity.pdbx_description
1 polymer ?
#
loop_
_entity_poly.entity_id
_entity_poly.type
_entity_poly.pdbx_seq_one_letter_code
_entity_poly.pdbx_strand_id
1 'polypeptide(L)' 'MNNYNAITIGKFLITPLTRVLDDGHIACSVSVRSGSGSATTDRVLRLTRLFKCKAAAAQYALAEGMRWLDSRQQHTAAA' A
#
# COMPACT_ATOMS: atom_id res chain seq x y z
N MET A 1 8.87 -11.21 13.48
CA MET A 1 7.82 -10.94 12.46
C MET A 1 7.24 -9.56 12.76
N ASN A 2 7.57 -8.51 12.01
CA ASN A 2 6.93 -7.20 12.22
C ASN A 2 5.58 -7.26 11.49
N ASN A 3 4.50 -7.50 12.23
CA ASN A 3 3.15 -7.66 11.69
C ASN A 3 2.56 -6.28 11.37
N TYR A 4 2.92 -5.73 10.21
CA TYR A 4 2.17 -4.61 9.64
C TYR A 4 0.92 -5.19 8.98
N ASN A 5 -0.18 -5.09 9.70
CA ASN A 5 -1.43 -5.71 9.28
C ASN A 5 -1.98 -5.01 8.04
N ALA A 6 -2.41 -5.82 7.08
CA ALA A 6 -3.21 -5.33 5.98
C ALA A 6 -4.55 -4.79 6.50
N ILE A 7 -5.11 -3.81 5.81
CA ILE A 7 -6.44 -3.27 6.12
C ILE A 7 -7.39 -3.49 4.94
N THR A 8 -8.65 -3.75 5.24
CA THR A 8 -9.69 -3.91 4.23
C THR A 8 -10.61 -2.68 4.26
N ILE A 9 -10.81 -2.05 3.10
CA ILE A 9 -11.72 -0.91 2.92
C ILE A 9 -12.67 -1.26 1.77
N GLY A 10 -13.92 -1.57 2.10
CA GLY A 10 -14.89 -2.07 1.12
C GLY A 10 -14.35 -3.32 0.41
N LYS A 11 -14.27 -3.27 -0.93
CA LYS A 11 -13.71 -4.37 -1.76
C LYS A 11 -12.18 -4.37 -1.88
N PHE A 12 -11.50 -3.44 -1.22
CA PHE A 12 -10.07 -3.23 -1.37
C PHE A 12 -9.31 -3.81 -0.18
N LEU A 13 -8.28 -4.60 -0.44
CA LEU A 13 -7.30 -5.04 0.57
C LEU A 13 -6.00 -4.27 0.33
N ILE A 14 -5.56 -3.53 1.35
CA ILE A 14 -4.35 -2.70 1.32
C ILE A 14 -3.30 -3.39 2.17
N THR A 15 -2.20 -3.82 1.54
CA THR A 15 -1.13 -4.58 2.18
C THR A 15 0.19 -3.80 2.09
N PRO A 16 0.75 -3.34 3.22
CA PRO A 16 2.06 -2.69 3.23
C PRO A 16 3.16 -3.72 3.03
N LEU A 17 4.17 -3.35 2.24
CA LEU A 17 5.31 -4.17 1.91
C LEU A 17 6.58 -3.39 2.23
N THR A 18 7.53 -4.03 2.89
CA THR A 18 8.83 -3.42 3.24
C THR A 18 9.97 -4.30 2.78
N ARG A 19 11.03 -3.68 2.27
CA ARG A 19 12.26 -4.36 1.86
C ARG A 19 13.47 -3.64 2.44
N VAL A 20 14.37 -4.40 3.06
CA VAL A 20 15.70 -3.89 3.45
C VAL A 20 16.55 -3.79 2.19
N LEU A 21 17.23 -2.66 2.01
CA LEU A 21 18.17 -2.39 0.93
C LEU A 21 19.62 -2.65 1.40
N ASP A 22 20.54 -2.76 0.45
CA ASP A 22 21.93 -3.10 0.71
C ASP A 22 22.67 -2.01 1.51
N ASP A 23 22.18 -0.77 1.47
CA ASP A 23 22.68 0.39 2.22
C ASP A 23 22.06 0.53 3.64
N GLY A 24 21.29 -0.47 4.06
CA GLY A 24 20.61 -0.50 5.36
C GLY A 24 19.39 0.41 5.46
N HIS A 25 18.95 1.06 4.38
CA HIS A 25 17.64 1.69 4.33
C HIS A 25 16.53 0.65 4.13
N ILE A 26 15.31 1.07 4.45
CA ILE A 26 14.08 0.33 4.21
C ILE A 26 13.30 1.04 3.12
N ALA A 27 13.16 0.38 1.96
CA ALA A 27 12.21 0.76 0.94
C ALA A 27 10.82 0.23 1.29
N CYS A 28 9.79 0.92 0.80
CA CYS A 28 8.41 0.50 1.01
C CYS A 28 7.59 0.56 -0.27
N SER A 29 6.61 -0.33 -0.33
CA SER A 29 5.57 -0.34 -1.35
C SER A 29 4.25 -0.72 -0.70
N VAL A 30 3.15 -0.49 -1.39
CA VAL A 30 1.83 -0.94 -0.95
C VAL A 30 1.14 -1.65 -2.10
N SER A 31 0.59 -2.83 -1.82
CA SER A 31 -0.29 -3.55 -2.72
C SER A 31 -1.73 -3.18 -2.38
N VAL A 32 -2.48 -2.71 -3.38
CA VAL A 32 -3.91 -2.45 -3.31
C VAL A 32 -4.60 -3.45 -4.20
N ARG A 33 -5.13 -4.49 -3.58
CA ARG A 33 -5.89 -5.55 -4.24
C ARG A 33 -7.35 -5.19 -4.28
N SER A 34 -7.98 -5.40 -5.43
CA SER A 34 -9.42 -5.25 -5.61
C SER A 34 -9.94 -6.38 -6.48
N GLY A 35 -11.16 -6.86 -6.23
CA GLY A 35 -11.79 -7.85 -7.12
C GLY A 35 -13.31 -7.80 -7.03
N SER A 36 -13.96 -8.30 -8.08
CA SER A 36 -15.41 -8.55 -8.13
C SER A 36 -15.65 -9.79 -8.99
N GLY A 37 -16.31 -10.81 -8.41
CA GLY A 37 -16.41 -12.12 -9.05
C GLY A 37 -15.05 -12.85 -9.07
N SER A 38 -14.73 -13.54 -10.18
CA SER A 38 -13.49 -14.32 -10.33
C SER A 38 -12.25 -13.48 -10.69
N ALA A 39 -12.42 -12.20 -11.00
CA ALA A 39 -11.31 -11.32 -11.38
C ALA A 39 -10.75 -10.57 -10.16
N THR A 40 -9.45 -10.72 -9.93
CA THR A 40 -8.69 -9.97 -8.93
C THR A 40 -7.62 -9.14 -9.63
N THR A 41 -7.53 -7.85 -9.30
CA THR A 41 -6.48 -6.95 -9.76
C THR A 41 -5.66 -6.50 -8.56
N ASP A 42 -4.35 -6.64 -8.66
CA ASP A 42 -3.39 -6.10 -7.70
C ASP A 42 -2.69 -4.89 -8.30
N ARG A 43 -2.67 -3.77 -7.57
CA ARG A 43 -1.92 -2.57 -7.95
C ARG A 43 -0.84 -2.32 -6.91
N VAL A 44 0.41 -2.35 -7.35
CA VAL A 44 1.55 -2.13 -6.44
C VAL A 44 2.11 -0.74 -6.66
N LEU A 45 2.06 0.08 -5.62
CA LEU A 45 2.69 1.40 -5.59
C LEU A 45 4.07 1.27 -4.94
N ARG A 46 5.12 1.58 -5.71
CA ARG A 46 6.48 1.71 -5.17
C ARG A 46 6.70 3.15 -4.73
N LEU A 47 7.02 3.32 -3.45
CA LEU A 47 7.17 4.63 -2.84
C LEU A 47 8.66 5.00 -2.82
N THR A 48 8.97 6.27 -3.09
CA THR A 48 10.36 6.76 -3.19
C THR A 48 10.98 7.09 -1.84
N ARG A 49 10.16 7.24 -0.79
CA ARG A 49 10.65 7.55 0.55
C ARG A 49 11.31 6.33 1.19
N LEU A 50 12.55 6.53 1.64
CA LEU A 50 13.33 5.55 2.39
C LEU A 50 13.23 5.80 3.90
N PHE A 51 13.37 4.73 4.68
CA PHE A 51 13.27 4.78 6.14
C PHE A 51 14.42 4.03 6.80
N LYS A 52 14.71 4.35 8.06
CA LYS A 52 15.58 3.52 8.91
C LYS A 52 14.82 2.55 9.80
N CYS A 53 13.49 2.66 9.85
CA CYS A 53 12.61 1.83 10.67
C CYS A 53 11.56 1.14 9.80
N LYS A 54 11.47 -0.19 9.89
CA LYS A 54 10.44 -0.97 9.19
C LYS A 54 9.03 -0.52 9.56
N ALA A 55 8.82 -0.06 10.80
CA ALA A 55 7.49 0.34 11.27
C ALA A 55 7.02 1.63 10.63
N ALA A 56 7.90 2.62 10.62
CA ALA A 56 7.64 3.86 9.90
C ALA A 56 7.40 3.61 8.41
N ALA A 57 8.21 2.74 7.78
CA ALA A 57 8.07 2.41 6.37
C ALA A 57 6.70 1.79 6.03
N ALA A 58 6.25 0.85 6.85
CA ALA A 58 4.98 0.18 6.63
C ALA A 58 3.77 1.05 6.97
N GLN A 59 3.81 1.82 8.05
CA GLN A 59 2.76 2.79 8.38
C GLN A 59 2.61 3.84 7.28
N TYR A 60 3.74 4.33 6.76
CA TYR A 60 3.75 5.24 5.62
C TYR A 60 3.14 4.58 4.38
N ALA A 61 3.54 3.36 4.04
CA ALA A 61 2.98 2.64 2.90
C ALA A 61 1.47 2.44 2.99
N LEU A 62 0.96 2.13 4.19
CA LEU A 62 -0.47 2.01 4.45
C LEU A 62 -1.20 3.34 4.21
N ALA A 63 -0.67 4.43 4.75
CA ALA A 63 -1.22 5.77 4.59
C ALA A 63 -1.28 6.20 3.11
N GLU A 64 -0.20 5.98 2.36
CA GLU A 64 -0.18 6.27 0.92
C GLU A 64 -1.18 5.39 0.15
N GLY A 65 -1.32 4.11 0.53
CA GLY A 65 -2.31 3.21 -0.06
C GLY A 65 -3.75 3.71 0.11
N MET A 66 -4.08 4.24 1.29
CA MET A 66 -5.39 4.84 1.56
C MET A 66 -5.61 6.12 0.73
N ARG A 67 -4.63 7.04 0.70
CA ARG A 67 -4.74 8.28 -0.10
C ARG A 67 -4.88 7.99 -1.59
N TRP A 68 -4.18 6.97 -2.09
CA TRP A 68 -4.33 6.55 -3.48
C TRP A 68 -5.73 6.00 -3.78
N LEU A 69 -6.32 5.27 -2.82
CA LEU A 69 -7.69 4.78 -2.97
C LEU A 69 -8.70 5.94 -2.98
N ASP A 70 -8.52 6.90 -2.07
CA ASP A 70 -9.38 8.10 -1.99
C ASP A 70 -9.32 8.89 -3.30
N SER A 71 -8.13 9.19 -3.83
CA SER A 71 -8.00 9.93 -5.09
C SER A 71 -8.64 9.21 -6.27
N ARG A 72 -8.55 7.88 -6.31
CA ARG A 72 -9.21 7.06 -7.34
C ARG A 72 -10.73 7.12 -7.23
N GLN A 73 -11.29 7.12 -6.02
CA GLN A 73 -12.74 7.23 -5.83
C GLN A 73 -13.27 8.60 -6.26
N GLN A 74 -12.52 9.68 -5.98
CA GLN A 74 -12.86 11.04 -6.43
C GLN A 74 -12.92 11.12 -7.96
N HIS A 75 -11.95 10.51 -8.66
CA HIS A 75 -11.96 10.47 -10.12
C HIS A 75 -13.16 9.72 -10.72
N THR A 76 -13.64 8.65 -10.07
CA THR A 76 -14.82 7.91 -10.55
C THR A 76 -16.15 8.61 -10.26
N ALA A 77 -16.21 9.51 -9.27
CA ALA A 77 -17.44 10.23 -8.91
C ALA A 77 -17.67 11.50 -9.76
N ALA A 78 -16.63 11.99 -10.44
CA ALA A 78 -16.67 13.20 -11.26
C ALA A 78 -16.90 12.94 -12.76
N ALA A 79 -17.18 11.69 -13.15
CA ALA A 79 -17.42 11.25 -14.53
C ALA A 79 -18.83 10.66 -14.67
#